data_AF-A0A7Y4X7H2-F1
#
_entry.id   AF-A0A7Y4X7H2-F1
#
_cell.length_a   1.000
_cell.length_b   1.000
_cell.length_c   1.000
_cell.angle_alpha   90.00
_cell.angle_beta   90.00
_cell.angle_gamma   90.00
#
_symmetry.space_group_name_H-M   'P 1'
#
loop_
_entity.id
_entity.type
_entity.pdbx_description
1 polymer ?
#
loop_
_entity_poly.entity_id
_entity_poly.type
_entity_poly.pdbx_seq_one_letter_code
_entity_poly.pdbx_strand_id
1 'polypeptide(L)'
;LFTDKGWTVITSASANELAQEGPHWKLNDNLGHGVFTWALLKGLQGEADKNRDCKITAAELSGYVSATVSGATGKAQNPQTLPGGNGDMVIAVLNCGGGAKN
;
A
#
# COMPACT_ATOMS: atom_id res chain seq x y z
N LEU A 1 -23.04 -18.25 3.81
CA LEU A 1 -21.99 -18.25 4.85
C LEU A 1 -20.67 -18.02 4.15
N PHE A 2 -20.38 -16.77 3.77
CA PHE A 2 -19.06 -16.42 3.25
C PHE A 2 -18.13 -16.36 4.44
N THR A 3 -17.15 -17.23 4.50
CA THR A 3 -16.06 -17.12 5.47
C THR A 3 -15.32 -15.84 5.14
N ASP A 4 -15.39 -14.83 6.01
CA ASP A 4 -14.51 -13.67 5.91
C ASP A 4 -13.07 -14.18 5.94
N LYS A 5 -12.41 -14.15 4.78
CA LYS A 5 -11.04 -14.64 4.66
C LYS A 5 -10.15 -13.65 5.40
N GLY A 6 -9.42 -14.12 6.40
CA GLY A 6 -8.49 -13.29 7.18
C GLY A 6 -7.12 -13.11 6.54
N TRP A 7 -7.01 -13.18 5.21
CA TRP A 7 -5.73 -13.11 4.53
C TRP A 7 -5.79 -12.32 3.23
N THR A 8 -4.67 -11.69 2.91
CA THR A 8 -4.36 -11.08 1.62
C THR A 8 -2.86 -11.21 1.39
N VAL A 9 -2.42 -11.21 0.13
CA VAL A 9 -0.98 -11.22 -0.22
C VAL A 9 -0.74 -10.16 -1.27
N ILE A 10 0.24 -9.29 -1.00
CA ILE A 10 0.72 -8.26 -1.93
C ILE A 10 2.21 -8.53 -2.15
N THR A 11 2.61 -8.79 -3.39
CA THR A 11 4.01 -9.04 -3.75
C THR A 11 4.72 -7.73 -4.07
N SER A 12 6.04 -7.67 -3.87
CA SER A 12 6.82 -6.47 -4.16
C SER A 12 6.94 -6.16 -5.66
N ALA A 13 6.94 -7.19 -6.50
CA ALA A 13 7.06 -7.10 -7.95
C ALA A 13 6.27 -8.25 -8.62
N SER A 14 6.16 -8.22 -9.95
CA SER A 14 5.69 -9.39 -10.70
C SER A 14 6.76 -10.49 -10.74
N ALA A 15 6.37 -11.70 -11.15
CA ALA A 15 7.26 -12.87 -11.14
C ALA A 15 8.54 -12.71 -11.96
N ASN A 16 8.54 -11.82 -12.96
CA ASN A 16 9.65 -11.62 -13.90
C ASN A 16 10.29 -10.22 -13.77
N GLU A 17 10.10 -9.55 -12.64
CA GLU A 17 10.60 -8.20 -12.39
C GLU A 17 11.50 -8.17 -11.16
N LEU A 18 12.47 -7.27 -11.19
CA LEU A 18 13.33 -7.02 -10.04
C LEU A 18 12.65 -6.04 -9.08
N ALA A 19 12.77 -6.31 -7.78
CA ALA A 19 12.47 -5.33 -6.75
C ALA A 19 13.62 -4.33 -6.65
N GLN A 20 13.31 -3.03 -6.79
CA GLN A 20 14.30 -1.96 -6.79
C GLN A 20 14.46 -1.33 -5.40
N GLU A 21 15.69 -0.98 -5.06
CA GLU A 21 16.07 -0.27 -3.84
C GLU A 21 16.97 0.93 -4.15
N GLY A 22 16.88 1.98 -3.35
CA GLY A 22 17.59 3.22 -3.68
C GLY A 22 17.51 4.28 -2.58
N PRO A 23 18.52 5.17 -2.52
CA PRO A 23 18.60 6.20 -1.49
C PRO A 23 17.54 7.31 -1.63
N HIS A 24 16.80 7.37 -2.73
CA HIS A 24 15.79 8.41 -2.98
C HIS A 24 14.38 8.02 -2.52
N TRP A 25 14.12 6.73 -2.24
CA TRP A 25 12.85 6.27 -1.68
C TRP A 25 12.89 6.36 -0.15
N LYS A 26 12.73 7.58 0.35
CA LYS A 26 12.78 7.92 1.78
C LYS A 26 11.46 8.47 2.27
N LEU A 27 11.17 8.29 3.56
CA LEU A 27 10.04 8.91 4.26
C LEU A 27 10.44 10.17 5.03
N ASN A 28 11.72 10.31 5.36
CA ASN A 28 12.33 11.40 6.11
C ASN A 28 13.85 11.38 5.84
N ASP A 29 14.64 12.04 6.67
CA ASP A 29 16.10 12.12 6.48
C ASP A 29 16.85 10.77 6.73
N ASN A 30 16.14 9.66 6.99
CA ASN A 30 16.71 8.33 7.24
C ASN A 30 17.24 7.62 5.96
N LEU A 31 17.65 6.36 6.11
CA LEU A 31 18.11 5.47 5.04
C LEU A 31 17.01 5.23 3.98
N GLY A 32 17.41 5.09 2.72
CA GLY A 32 16.50 4.74 1.63
C GLY A 32 15.91 3.33 1.77
N HIS A 33 14.78 3.10 1.12
CA HIS A 33 14.07 1.83 1.15
C HIS A 33 14.04 1.18 -0.24
N GLY A 34 13.52 -0.06 -0.30
CA GLY A 34 12.91 -0.56 -1.52
C GLY A 34 11.69 0.26 -1.90
N VAL A 35 11.47 0.49 -3.21
CA VAL A 35 10.34 1.29 -3.71
C VAL A 35 8.98 0.73 -3.24
N PHE A 36 8.87 -0.59 -3.12
CA PHE A 36 7.68 -1.25 -2.57
C PHE A 36 7.47 -0.89 -1.11
N THR A 37 8.49 -1.07 -0.26
CA THR A 37 8.40 -0.77 1.18
C THR A 37 8.10 0.70 1.42
N TRP A 38 8.73 1.60 0.64
CA TRP A 38 8.45 3.02 0.67
C TRP A 38 6.97 3.31 0.35
N ALA A 39 6.44 2.79 -0.76
CA ALA A 39 5.04 2.98 -1.14
C ALA A 39 4.09 2.35 -0.11
N LEU A 40 4.38 1.16 0.40
CA LEU A 40 3.59 0.48 1.42
C LEU A 40 3.44 1.34 2.67
N LEU A 41 4.54 1.91 3.15
CA LEU A 41 4.54 2.77 4.34
C LEU A 41 3.79 4.09 4.10
N LYS A 42 3.97 4.73 2.95
CA LYS A 42 3.19 5.94 2.59
C LYS A 42 1.70 5.65 2.53
N GLY A 43 1.32 4.52 1.94
CA GLY A 43 -0.06 4.06 1.87
C GLY A 43 -0.65 3.90 3.27
N LEU A 44 0.02 3.16 4.15
CA LEU A 44 -0.37 2.94 5.55
C LEU A 44 -0.43 4.22 6.40
N GLN A 45 0.34 5.26 6.04
CA GLN A 45 0.28 6.57 6.69
C GLN A 45 -0.92 7.43 6.25
N GLY A 46 -1.74 6.93 5.32
CA GLY A 46 -3.01 7.54 4.95
C GLY A 46 -3.16 7.84 3.47
N GLU A 47 -2.10 7.75 2.67
CA GLU A 47 -2.21 8.03 1.23
C GLU A 47 -3.01 6.96 0.47
N ALA A 48 -3.19 5.78 1.05
CA ALA A 48 -4.04 4.74 0.49
C ALA A 48 -5.54 4.93 0.78
N ASP A 49 -5.94 5.80 1.73
CA ASP A 49 -7.35 6.05 2.07
C ASP A 49 -8.04 6.85 0.96
N LYS A 50 -8.50 6.13 -0.07
CA LYS A 50 -9.05 6.72 -1.29
C LYS A 50 -10.46 7.21 -1.08
N ASN A 51 -11.24 6.51 -0.25
CA ASN A 51 -12.64 6.84 0.02
C ASN A 51 -12.80 7.84 1.18
N ARG A 52 -11.73 8.13 1.94
CA ARG A 52 -11.68 9.05 3.09
C ARG A 52 -12.54 8.60 4.27
N ASP A 53 -12.63 7.30 4.49
CA ASP A 53 -13.36 6.72 5.62
C ASP A 53 -12.49 6.43 6.85
N CYS A 54 -11.20 6.83 6.78
CA CYS A 54 -10.22 6.71 7.85
C CYS A 54 -9.85 5.26 8.17
N LYS A 55 -10.10 4.36 7.23
CA LYS A 55 -9.59 3.01 7.22
C LYS A 55 -8.82 2.80 5.93
N ILE A 56 -7.88 1.88 5.98
CA ILE A 56 -7.17 1.42 4.80
C ILE A 56 -7.48 -0.05 4.65
N THR A 57 -8.24 -0.37 3.61
CA THR A 57 -8.52 -1.75 3.22
C THR A 57 -7.34 -2.36 2.44
N ALA A 58 -7.29 -3.69 2.36
CA ALA A 58 -6.30 -4.40 1.56
C ALA A 58 -6.40 -4.03 0.07
N ALA A 59 -7.61 -3.80 -0.45
CA ALA A 59 -7.85 -3.36 -1.82
C ALA A 59 -7.30 -1.95 -2.07
N GLU A 60 -7.54 -1.03 -1.14
CA GLU A 60 -7.00 0.33 -1.22
C GLU A 60 -5.48 0.34 -1.14
N LEU A 61 -4.91 -0.39 -0.18
CA LEU A 61 -3.47 -0.46 0.00
C LEU A 61 -2.78 -1.08 -1.21
N SER A 62 -3.29 -2.20 -1.73
CA SER A 62 -2.72 -2.83 -2.94
C SER A 62 -2.85 -1.95 -4.17
N GLY A 63 -3.99 -1.28 -4.36
CA GLY A 63 -4.19 -0.33 -5.46
C GLY A 63 -3.20 0.84 -5.39
N TYR A 64 -3.04 1.44 -4.21
CA TYR A 64 -2.08 2.53 -3.97
C TYR A 64 -0.64 2.07 -4.24
N VAL A 65 -0.24 0.93 -3.67
CA VAL A 65 1.12 0.39 -3.80
C VAL A 65 1.43 0.07 -5.26
N SER A 66 0.51 -0.59 -5.97
CA SER A 66 0.71 -0.95 -7.39
C SER A 66 0.87 0.30 -8.27
N ALA A 67 0.00 1.30 -8.11
CA ALA A 67 0.08 2.54 -8.87
C ALA A 67 1.35 3.34 -8.56
N THR A 68 1.71 3.45 -7.28
CA THR A 68 2.87 4.23 -6.82
C THR A 68 4.19 3.60 -7.25
N VAL A 69 4.35 2.28 -7.10
CA VAL A 69 5.57 1.58 -7.48
C VAL A 69 5.74 1.56 -9.00
N SER A 70 4.68 1.28 -9.76
CA SER A 70 4.72 1.30 -11.22
C SER A 70 5.07 2.70 -11.73
N GLY A 71 4.49 3.76 -11.16
CA GLY A 71 4.87 5.14 -11.49
C GLY A 71 6.32 5.47 -11.16
N ALA A 72 6.78 5.17 -9.94
CA ALA A 72 8.11 5.51 -9.45
C ALA A 72 9.24 4.77 -10.18
N THR A 73 8.95 3.59 -10.74
CA THR A 73 9.92 2.76 -11.48
C THR A 73 9.77 2.86 -13.00
N GLY A 74 8.89 3.72 -13.51
CA GLY A 74 8.63 3.80 -14.95
C GLY A 74 8.09 2.49 -15.53
N LYS A 75 7.24 1.79 -14.78
CA LYS A 75 6.63 0.48 -15.06
C LYS A 75 7.58 -0.71 -15.03
N ALA A 76 8.81 -0.54 -14.54
CA ALA A 76 9.78 -1.63 -14.42
C ALA A 76 9.51 -2.56 -13.21
N GLN A 77 8.65 -2.16 -12.27
CA GLN A 77 8.20 -2.97 -11.16
C GLN A 77 6.70 -2.79 -10.93
N ASN A 78 5.97 -3.90 -10.86
CA ASN A 78 4.51 -3.95 -10.82
C ASN A 78 4.05 -4.93 -9.72
N PRO A 79 3.86 -4.45 -8.47
CA PRO A 79 3.31 -5.23 -7.37
C PRO A 79 2.00 -5.94 -7.75
N GLN A 80 1.83 -7.19 -7.31
CA GLN A 80 0.66 -8.00 -7.61
C GLN A 80 -0.08 -8.38 -6.32
N THR A 81 -1.39 -8.63 -6.44
CA THR A 81 -2.19 -9.20 -5.35
C THR A 81 -2.64 -10.58 -5.74
N LEU A 82 -2.47 -11.56 -4.84
CA LEU A 82 -2.90 -12.92 -5.14
C LEU A 82 -4.43 -13.02 -5.11
N PRO A 83 -5.02 -13.74 -6.08
CA PRO A 83 -6.46 -13.97 -6.10
C PRO A 83 -6.90 -14.81 -4.90
N GLY A 84 -8.12 -14.58 -4.47
CA GLY A 84 -8.75 -15.34 -3.39
C GLY A 84 -8.53 -14.79 -1.98
N GLY A 85 -7.75 -13.72 -1.81
CA GLY A 85 -7.66 -12.96 -0.57
C GLY A 85 -8.88 -12.05 -0.34
N ASN A 86 -8.92 -11.39 0.82
CA ASN A 86 -9.98 -10.45 1.20
C ASN A 86 -9.54 -9.01 0.96
N GLY A 87 -10.14 -8.35 -0.04
CA GLY A 87 -9.89 -6.94 -0.35
C GLY A 87 -10.46 -5.98 0.70
N ASP A 88 -11.56 -6.37 1.37
CA ASP A 88 -12.27 -5.54 2.36
C ASP A 88 -11.64 -5.63 3.75
N MET A 89 -10.61 -6.46 3.92
CA MET A 89 -9.86 -6.57 5.17
C MET A 89 -9.21 -5.22 5.50
N VAL A 90 -9.58 -4.66 6.64
CA VAL A 90 -8.97 -3.43 7.17
C VAL A 90 -7.57 -3.76 7.68
N ILE A 91 -6.56 -3.09 7.12
CA ILE A 91 -5.14 -3.25 7.48
C ILE A 91 -4.68 -2.16 8.45
N ALA A 92 -5.24 -0.95 8.32
CA ALA A 92 -4.94 0.17 9.22
C ALA A 92 -6.18 1.04 9.45
N VAL A 93 -6.20 1.71 10.60
CA VAL A 93 -7.19 2.73 10.96
C VAL A 93 -6.42 4.03 11.24
N LEU A 94 -6.84 5.11 10.59
CA LEU A 94 -6.20 6.41 10.69
C LEU A 94 -6.85 7.24 11.79
N ASN A 95 -6.07 8.10 12.42
CA ASN A 95 -6.62 9.13 13.30
C ASN A 95 -7.03 10.35 12.48
N CYS A 96 -8.14 10.23 11.75
CA CYS A 96 -8.80 11.40 11.19
C CYS A 96 -9.54 12.08 12.34
N GLY A 97 -9.04 13.23 12.80
CA GLY A 97 -9.68 13.98 13.88
C GLY A 97 -11.18 14.14 13.61
N GLY A 98 -12.01 13.66 14.55
CA GLY A 98 -13.42 14.02 14.58
C GLY A 98 -13.53 15.54 14.56
N GLY A 99 -14.39 16.06 13.67
CA GLY A 99 -14.66 17.49 13.61
C GLY A 99 -15.18 18.01 14.95
N ALA A 100 -14.30 18.58 15.74
CA ALA A 100 -14.62 19.55 16.78
C ALA A 100 -13.68 20.74 16.56
N LYS A 101 -14.06 21.58 15.59
CA LYS A 101 -13.63 22.97 15.60
C LYS A 101 -14.56 23.69 16.56
N ASN A 102 -14.05 24.08 17.73
CA ASN A 102 -14.60 25.19 18.50
C ASN A 102 -14.17 26.50 17.83
#